data_AF-A0A6G3XP89-F1
#
_entry.id   AF-A0A6G3XP89-F1
#
_cell.length_a   1.000
_cell.length_b   1.000
_cell.length_c   1.000
_cell.angle_alpha   90.00
_cell.angle_beta   90.00
_cell.angle_gamma   90.00
#
_symmetry.space_group_name_H-M   'P 1'
#
loop_
_entity.id
_entity.type
_entity.pdbx_description
1 polymer ?
#
loop_
_entity_poly.entity_id
_entity_poly.type
_entity_poly.pdbx_seq_one_letter_code
_entity_poly.pdbx_strand_id
1 'polypeptide(L)' 'TARWKSMRGRSGVLQTGHSVIDTASGRTASATASTVVRFGEPSDAEVAAYVASGEPLHVAGAFTLDGRSA' A
#
# COMPACT_ATOMS: atom_id res chain seq x y z
N THR A 1 6.44 12.59 7.43
CA THR A 1 5.47 13.19 6.48
C THR A 1 5.93 13.17 5.02
N ALA A 2 7.23 13.19 4.70
CA ALA A 2 7.75 13.30 3.31
C ALA A 2 7.15 12.29 2.30
N ARG A 3 7.00 11.01 2.68
CA ARG A 3 6.43 9.98 1.80
C ARG A 3 4.99 10.29 1.36
N TRP A 4 4.11 10.66 2.29
CA TRP A 4 2.73 11.07 1.95
C TRP A 4 2.66 12.32 1.07
N LYS A 5 3.53 13.30 1.34
CA LYS A 5 3.64 14.50 0.49
C LYS A 5 4.04 14.18 -0.95
N SER A 6 4.86 13.14 -1.16
CA SER A 6 5.22 12.69 -2.51
C SER A 6 4.15 11.87 -3.23
N MET A 7 3.16 11.35 -2.50
CA MET A 7 2.12 10.44 -3.01
C MET A 7 0.76 11.12 -3.22
N ARG A 8 0.40 12.11 -2.39
CA ARG A 8 -0.88 12.83 -2.49
C ARG A 8 -1.12 13.38 -3.91
N GLY A 9 -2.35 13.25 -4.40
CA GLY A 9 -2.77 13.67 -5.74
C GLY A 9 -2.19 12.83 -6.89
N ARG A 10 -1.49 11.74 -6.59
CA ARG A 10 -0.89 10.85 -7.61
C ARG A 10 -1.52 9.47 -7.57
N SER A 11 -1.15 8.64 -8.54
CA SER A 11 -1.50 7.22 -8.56
C SER A 11 -0.25 6.35 -8.42
N GLY A 12 -0.40 5.20 -7.78
CA GLY A 12 0.62 4.16 -7.68
C GLY A 12 0.03 2.80 -8.07
N VAL A 13 0.88 1.88 -8.52
CA VAL A 13 0.46 0.50 -8.81
C VAL A 13 0.91 -0.41 -7.69
N LEU A 14 -0.04 -1.04 -7.01
CA LEU A 14 0.21 -2.10 -6.04
C LEU A 14 0.32 -3.43 -6.80
N GLN A 15 1.48 -4.08 -6.68
CA GLN A 15 1.73 -5.39 -7.25
C GLN A 15 1.62 -6.44 -6.16
N THR A 16 0.77 -7.43 -6.36
CA THR A 16 0.57 -8.56 -5.43
C THR A 16 0.99 -9.85 -6.13
N GLY A 17 2.13 -10.41 -5.73
CA GLY A 17 2.57 -11.73 -6.18
C GLY A 17 1.97 -12.84 -5.31
N HIS A 18 1.62 -13.96 -5.92
CA HIS A 18 1.26 -15.19 -5.23
C HIS A 18 1.93 -16.41 -5.89
N SER A 19 2.22 -17.42 -5.09
CA SER A 19 2.85 -18.67 -5.52
C SER A 19 2.21 -19.84 -4.77
N VAL A 20 1.88 -20.90 -5.51
CA VAL A 20 1.34 -22.15 -4.98
C VAL A 20 2.31 -23.27 -5.32
N ILE A 21 2.74 -24.01 -4.30
CA ILE A 21 3.63 -25.16 -4.43
C ILE A 21 2.83 -26.41 -4.09
N ASP A 22 2.67 -27.31 -5.06
CA ASP A 22 2.18 -28.66 -4.84
C ASP A 22 3.32 -29.50 -4.24
N THR A 23 3.19 -29.87 -2.97
CA THR A 23 4.24 -30.60 -2.24
C THR A 23 4.34 -32.07 -2.63
N ALA A 24 3.31 -32.65 -3.25
CA ALA A 24 3.31 -34.04 -3.70
C ALA A 24 3.99 -34.19 -5.06
N SER A 25 3.74 -33.27 -5.98
CA SER A 25 4.34 -33.30 -7.33
C SER A 25 5.57 -32.41 -7.49
N GLY A 26 5.83 -31.51 -6.53
CA GLY A 26 6.88 -30.49 -6.61
C GLY A 26 6.59 -29.35 -7.60
N ARG A 27 5.40 -29.33 -8.22
CA ARG A 27 5.04 -28.29 -9.19
C ARG A 27 4.78 -26.97 -8.49
N THR A 28 5.20 -25.88 -9.14
CA THR A 28 4.93 -24.52 -8.68
C THR A 28 4.15 -23.76 -9.74
N ALA A 29 3.13 -23.01 -9.32
CA ALA A 29 2.43 -22.03 -10.14
C ALA A 29 2.47 -20.67 -9.45
N SER A 30 2.83 -19.63 -10.19
CA SER A 30 2.94 -18.27 -9.65
C SER A 30 2.26 -17.28 -10.60
N ALA A 31 1.66 -16.24 -10.03
CA ALA A 31 1.12 -15.13 -10.81
C ALA A 31 1.16 -13.83 -10.00
N THR A 32 0.94 -12.71 -10.71
CA THR A 32 0.94 -11.36 -10.14
C THR A 32 -0.37 -10.66 -10.52
N ALA A 33 -1.00 -10.02 -9.53
CA ALA A 33 -2.11 -9.12 -9.73
C ALA A 33 -1.65 -7.67 -9.56
N SER A 34 -2.17 -6.76 -10.38
CA SER A 34 -1.88 -5.33 -10.31
C SER A 34 -3.14 -4.54 -9.95
N THR A 35 -3.01 -3.56 -9.05
CA THR A 35 -4.10 -2.67 -8.66
C THR A 35 -3.61 -1.23 -8.69
N VAL A 36 -4.36 -0.34 -9.37
CA VAL A 36 -4.06 1.10 -9.38
C VAL A 36 -4.70 1.75 -8.15
N VAL A 37 -3.89 2.33 -7.28
CA VAL A 37 -4.31 3.14 -6.14
C VAL A 37 -4.21 4.61 -6.51
N ARG A 38 -5.30 5.36 -6.31
CA ARG A 38 -5.35 6.81 -6.54
C ARG A 38 -5.36 7.49 -5.17
N PHE A 39 -4.33 8.27 -4.86
CA PHE A 39 -4.24 8.99 -3.59
C PHE A 39 -5.00 10.32 -3.68
N GLY A 40 -5.77 10.64 -2.64
CA GLY A 40 -6.39 11.95 -2.48
C GLY A 40 -5.36 13.07 -2.25
N GLU A 41 -5.85 14.28 -2.00
CA GLU A 41 -5.01 15.48 -1.79
C GLU A 41 -5.10 16.03 -0.35
N PRO A 42 -4.87 15.23 0.71
CA PRO A 42 -5.02 15.68 2.09
C PRO A 42 -4.05 16.82 2.41
N SER A 43 -4.52 17.82 3.15
CA SER A 43 -3.72 18.95 3.62
C SER A 43 -2.50 18.50 4.44
N ASP A 44 -1.54 19.42 4.60
CA ASP A 44 -0.35 19.15 5.41
C ASP A 44 -0.68 18.85 6.87
N ALA A 45 -1.75 19.44 7.40
CA ALA A 45 -2.25 19.19 8.76
C ALA A 45 -2.80 17.76 8.90
N GLU A 46 -3.60 17.30 7.92
CA GLU A 46 -4.13 15.93 7.89
C GLU A 46 -3.02 14.90 7.75
N VAL A 47 -2.03 15.15 6.89
CA VAL A 47 -0.85 14.28 6.75
C VAL A 47 -0.04 14.22 8.05
N ALA A 48 0.12 15.35 8.74
CA ALA A 48 0.82 15.39 10.03
C ALA A 48 0.05 14.61 11.11
N ALA A 49 -1.27 14.79 11.20
CA ALA A 49 -2.14 14.07 12.13
C ALA A 49 -2.11 12.55 11.87
N TYR A 50 -2.17 12.13 10.60
CA TYR A 50 -2.09 10.72 10.24
C TYR A 50 -0.74 10.11 10.62
N VAL A 51 0.37 10.81 10.34
CA VAL A 51 1.71 10.37 10.75
C VAL A 51 1.86 10.29 12.26
N ALA A 52 1.30 11.26 13.00
CA ALA A 52 1.33 11.27 14.46
C ALA A 52 0.56 10.09 15.08
N SER A 53 -0.40 9.50 14.35
CA SER A 53 -1.11 8.30 14.80
C SER A 53 -0.25 7.03 14.84
N GLY A 54 0.93 7.04 14.19
CA GLY A 54 1.84 5.90 14.13
C GLY A 54 1.44 4.78 13.15
N GLU A 55 0.18 4.74 12.68
CA GLU A 55 -0.31 3.77 11.69
C GLU A 55 0.57 3.70 10.42
N PRO A 56 1.01 4.83 9.81
CA PRO A 56 1.77 4.79 8.56
C PRO A 56 3.16 4.16 8.70
N LEU A 57 3.67 4.01 9.92
CA LEU A 57 5.02 3.50 10.19
C LEU A 57 5.09 1.97 10.15
N HIS A 58 3.94 1.30 10.25
CA HIS A 58 3.86 -0.16 10.37
C HIS A 58 3.43 -0.86 9.08
N VAL A 59 3.22 -0.10 8.00
CA VAL A 59 2.63 -0.60 6.77
C VAL A 59 3.46 -0.22 5.55
N ALA A 60 3.60 -1.17 4.63
CA ALA A 60 4.26 -0.93 3.36
C ALA A 60 3.52 0.17 2.59
N GLY A 61 4.26 1.13 2.01
CA GLY A 61 3.63 2.25 1.31
C GLY A 61 3.20 3.41 2.23
N ALA A 62 3.18 3.22 3.55
CA ALA A 62 2.66 4.18 4.52
C ALA A 62 1.16 4.50 4.37
N PHE A 63 0.37 3.58 3.80
CA PHE A 63 -1.09 3.66 3.73
C PHE A 63 -1.71 2.27 3.90
N THR A 64 -2.97 2.25 4.32
CA THR A 64 -3.84 1.07 4.43
C THR A 64 -5.14 1.31 3.68
N LEU A 65 -5.77 0.25 3.15
CA LEU A 65 -7.09 0.37 2.51
C LEU A 65 -8.24 0.47 3.51
N ASP A 66 -8.07 -0.05 4.73
CA ASP A 66 -9.14 -0.19 5.73
C ASP A 66 -8.88 0.63 7.01
N GLY A 67 -7.85 1.49 7.01
CA GLY A 67 -7.46 2.32 8.16
C GLY A 67 -7.74 3.81 7.94
N ARG A 68 -7.03 4.69 8.65
CA ARG A 68 -7.28 6.14 8.60
C ARG A 68 -6.89 6.81 7.28
N SER A 69 -6.28 6.06 6.35
CA SER A 69 -5.96 6.51 4.99
C SER A 69 -6.97 6.10 3.93
N ALA A 70 -8.05 5.41 4.32
CA ALA A 70 -9.15 5.04 3.44
C ALA A 70 -9.93 6.26 2.93
#